data_AF-A0A9W8M2B0-F1
#
_entry.id   AF-A0A9W8M2B0-F1
#
_cell.length_a   1.000
_cell.length_b   1.000
_cell.length_c   1.000
_cell.angle_alpha   90.00
_cell.angle_beta   90.00
_cell.angle_gamma   90.00
#
_symmetry.space_group_name_H-M   'P 1'
#
loop_
_entity.id
_entity.type
_entity.pdbx_description
1 polymer ?
#
loop_
_entity_poly.entity_id
_entity_poly.type
_entity_poly.pdbx_seq_one_letter_code
_entity_poly.pdbx_strand_id
1 'polypeptide(L)' 'MSSNINDSDTLEGQLSLETGAGLTKQQLSIAMSLLRQGVNPSALVAITQELRKEAQFITSQQPK' A
#
# COMPACT_ATOMS: atom_id res chain seq x y z
N MET A 1 -12.70 15.80 -23.63
CA MET A 1 -11.45 15.02 -23.68
C MET A 1 -11.08 14.65 -22.25
N SER A 2 -11.55 13.50 -21.78
CA SER A 2 -11.24 13.02 -20.43
C SER A 2 -10.33 11.82 -20.58
N SER A 3 -9.02 12.06 -20.50
CA SER A 3 -8.05 10.97 -20.43
C SER A 3 -8.21 10.29 -19.09
N ASN A 4 -8.82 9.10 -19.14
CA ASN A 4 -8.92 8.17 -18.04
C ASN A 4 -7.50 7.65 -17.77
N ILE A 5 -6.71 8.39 -16.99
CA ILE A 5 -5.38 7.95 -16.56
C ILE A 5 -5.62 6.78 -15.61
N ASN A 6 -5.49 5.59 -16.15
CA ASN A 6 -5.52 4.34 -15.42
C ASN A 6 -4.38 4.41 -14.38
N ASP A 7 -4.69 4.23 -13.10
CA ASP A 7 -3.75 4.42 -11.97
C ASP A 7 -2.47 3.55 -12.05
N SER A 8 -2.42 2.58 -12.98
CA SER A 8 -1.27 1.77 -13.36
C SER A 8 -0.15 2.51 -14.13
N ASP A 9 -0.39 3.73 -14.64
CA ASP A 9 0.61 4.44 -15.47
C ASP A 9 1.60 5.30 -14.66
N THR A 10 1.50 5.30 -13.33
CA THR A 10 2.48 6.01 -12.50
C THR A 10 3.64 5.11 -12.10
N LEU A 11 4.87 5.63 -12.16
CA LEU A 11 6.11 4.94 -11.73
C LEU A 11 5.94 4.27 -10.36
N GLU A 12 5.22 4.92 -9.46
CA GLU A 12 4.85 4.44 -8.12
C GLU A 12 3.93 3.20 -8.17
N GLY A 13 2.92 3.20 -9.03
CA GLY A 13 2.05 2.04 -9.25
C GLY A 13 2.79 0.87 -9.90
N GLN A 14 3.68 1.14 -10.85
CA GLN A 14 4.52 0.12 -11.51
C GLN A 14 5.50 -0.53 -10.54
N LEU A 15 6.18 0.24 -9.69
CA LEU A 15 7.07 -0.28 -8.65
C LEU A 15 6.35 -1.18 -7.65
N SER A 16 5.10 -0.86 -7.29
CA SER A 16 4.30 -1.69 -6.39
C SER A 16 3.92 -3.04 -7.01
N LEU A 17 3.64 -3.06 -8.32
CA LEU A 17 3.35 -4.28 -9.09
C LEU A 17 4.62 -5.12 -9.29
N GLU A 18 5.74 -4.51 -9.67
CA GLU A 18 7.01 -5.20 -9.92
C GLU A 18 7.63 -5.79 -8.65
N THR A 19 7.46 -5.13 -7.49
CA THR A 19 7.97 -5.63 -6.21
C THR A 19 7.03 -6.66 -5.55
N GLY A 20 5.87 -6.94 -6.15
CA GLY A 20 4.87 -7.86 -5.58
C GLY A 20 4.30 -7.41 -4.24
N ALA A 21 4.51 -6.14 -3.85
CA ALA A 21 4.12 -5.62 -2.55
C ALA A 21 2.61 -5.40 -2.42
N GLY A 22 1.90 -5.31 -3.56
CA GLY A 22 0.45 -5.14 -3.61
C GLY A 22 -0.03 -3.87 -2.88
N LEU A 23 0.79 -2.82 -2.88
CA LEU A 23 0.46 -1.53 -2.27
C LEU A 23 -0.30 -0.66 -3.27
N THR A 24 -1.35 0.01 -2.82
CA THR A 24 -1.99 1.05 -3.63
C THR A 24 -1.06 2.26 -3.75
N LYS A 25 -1.27 3.10 -4.77
CA LYS A 25 -0.51 4.36 -4.95
C LYS A 25 -0.58 5.26 -3.70
N GLN A 26 -1.76 5.33 -3.06
CA GLN A 26 -1.95 6.07 -1.82
C GLN A 26 -1.11 5.48 -0.67
N GLN A 27 -1.11 4.15 -0.51
CA GLN A 27 -0.31 3.48 0.51
C GLN A 27 1.19 3.72 0.30
N LEU A 28 1.65 3.68 -0.95
CA LEU A 28 3.04 3.98 -1.29
C LEU A 28 3.40 5.44 -0.98
N SER A 29 2.54 6.40 -1.32
CA SER A 29 2.74 7.82 -1.02
C SER A 29 2.86 8.08 0.49
N ILE A 30 2.04 7.41 1.30
CA ILE A 30 2.09 7.46 2.77
C ILE A 30 3.40 6.83 3.26
N ALA A 31 3.75 5.63 2.80
CA ALA A 31 4.98 4.94 3.18
C ALA A 31 6.22 5.80 2.89
N MET A 32 6.29 6.42 1.71
CA MET A 32 7.38 7.33 1.33
C MET A 32 7.43 8.56 2.24
N SER A 33 6.29 9.10 2.66
CA SER A 33 6.23 10.24 3.58
C SER A 33 6.72 9.88 4.99
N LEU A 34 6.42 8.68 5.46
CA LEU A 34 6.91 8.17 6.75
C LEU A 34 8.41 7.89 6.71
N LEU A 35 8.90 7.28 5.62
CA LEU A 35 10.33 7.05 5.42
C LEU A 35 11.12 8.37 5.38
N ARG A 36 10.60 9.41 4.72
CA ARG A 36 11.21 10.75 4.73
C ARG A 36 11.27 11.40 6.11
N GLN A 37 10.36 11.02 7.02
CA GLN A 37 10.37 11.48 8.41
C GLN A 37 11.31 10.66 9.31
N GLY A 38 12.02 9.67 8.75
CA GLY A 38 12.97 8.85 9.49
C GLY A 38 12.34 7.64 10.18
N VAL A 39 11.10 7.26 9.84
CA VAL A 39 10.51 6.02 10.34
C VAL A 39 11.37 4.83 9.88
N ASN A 40 11.68 3.94 10.81
CA ASN A 40 12.46 2.74 10.52
C ASN A 40 11.74 1.86 9.46
N PRO A 41 12.40 1.52 8.34
CA PRO A 41 11.77 0.75 7.26
C PRO A 41 11.26 -0.63 7.72
N SER A 42 12.04 -1.34 8.53
CA SER A 42 11.66 -2.67 9.03
C SER A 42 10.44 -2.60 9.95
N ALA A 43 10.36 -1.57 10.79
CA ALA A 43 9.18 -1.34 11.63
C ALA A 43 7.94 -1.00 10.80
N LEU A 44 8.09 -0.16 9.77
CA LEU A 44 7.00 0.19 8.85
C LEU A 44 6.45 -1.05 8.12
N VAL A 45 7.33 -1.95 7.68
CA VAL A 45 6.94 -3.22 7.07
C VAL A 45 6.18 -4.10 8.07
N ALA A 46 6.69 -4.27 9.28
CA ALA A 46 6.06 -5.10 10.32
C ALA A 46 4.64 -4.59 10.65
N ILE A 47 4.48 -3.28 10.85
CA ILE A 47 3.18 -2.65 11.12
C ILE A 47 2.23 -2.87 9.93
N THR A 48 2.70 -2.65 8.70
CA THR A 48 1.88 -2.83 7.49
C THR A 48 1.40 -4.27 7.34
N GLN A 49 2.26 -5.25 7.66
CA GLN A 49 1.90 -6.66 7.62
C GLN A 49 0.85 -7.03 8.68
N GLU A 50 0.98 -6.50 9.90
CA GLU A 50 0.02 -6.80 10.98
C GLU A 50 -1.35 -6.19 10.68
N LEU A 51 -1.41 -4.93 10.22
CA LEU A 51 -2.66 -4.29 9.80
C LEU A 51 -3.35 -5.03 8.66
N ARG A 52 -2.59 -5.61 7.72
CA ARG A 52 -3.16 -6.44 6.64
C ARG A 52 -3.82 -7.71 7.18
N LYS A 53 -3.21 -8.38 8.16
CA LYS A 53 -3.79 -9.56 8.80
C LYS A 53 -5.07 -9.21 9.54
N GLU A 54 -5.07 -8.12 10.31
CA GLU A 54 -6.26 -7.65 11.04
C GLU A 54 -7.41 -7.32 10.09
N ALA A 55 -7.15 -6.61 8.99
CA ALA A 55 -8.16 -6.28 7.99
C ALA A 55 -8.78 -7.54 7.34
N GLN A 56 -7.97 -8.55 7.04
CA GLN A 56 -8.44 -9.84 6.52
C GLN A 56 -9.28 -10.59 7.56
N PHE A 57 -8.87 -10.56 8.83
CA PHE A 57 -9.63 -11.18 9.92
C PHE A 57 -11.01 -10.52 10.08
N ILE A 58 -11.07 -9.18 10.13
CA ILE A 58 -12.34 -8.44 10.25
C ILE A 58 -13.28 -8.75 9.09
N THR A 59 -12.77 -8.75 7.86
CA THR A 59 -13.55 -9.08 6.66
C THR A 59 -14.09 -10.52 6.71
N SER A 60 -13.33 -11.45 7.29
CA SER A 60 -13.72 -12.86 7.42
C SER A 60 -14.77 -13.10 8.52
N GLN A 61 -14.92 -12.18 9.47
CA GLN A 61 -15.84 -12.29 10.60
C GLN A 61 -17.17 -11.56 10.37
N GLN A 62 -17.34 -10.77 9.30
CA GLN A 62 -18.63 -10.19 8.94
C GLN A 62 -19.46 -11.21 8.13
N PRO A 63 -20.54 -11.79 8.69
CA PRO A 63 -21.50 -12.54 7.89
C PRO A 63 -22.15 -11.56 6.90
N LYS A 64 -22.26 -11.98 5.64
CA LYS A 64 -22.99 -11.26 4.59
C LYS A 64 -24.46 -11.04 4.97
#